data_AF-X7Z4V8-F1
#
_entry.id   AF-X7Z4V8-F1
#
_cell.length_a   1.000
_cell.length_b   1.000
_cell.length_c   1.000
_cell.angle_alpha   90.00
_cell.angle_beta   90.00
_cell.angle_gamma   90.00
#
_symmetry.space_group_name_H-M   'P 1'
#
loop_
_entity.id
_entity.type
_entity.pdbx_description
1 polymer ?
#
loop_
_entity_poly.entity_id
_entity_poly.type
_entity_poly.pdbx_seq_one_letter_code
_entity_poly.pdbx_strand_id
1 'polypeptide(L)'
;MPLRRSNVDTDQIIPAVYLKRVSRTGFADGLFATWRTDPSFVLNLSPFDRGSVLVAGPDFGTGSSREHAVWALMDYGFRVVISSRFGDIFRGNAGKAGLLAAEVAQEGVELLWKLIEASPGWKSLPIFKIEISPPERCCCRSRLTITPPGDCSKDLTI
;
A
#
# COMPACT_ATOMS: atom_id res chain seq x y z
N MET A 1 -1.85 6.65 -4.33
CA MET A 1 -2.40 5.98 -5.53
C MET A 1 -3.55 5.09 -5.11
N PRO A 2 -4.76 5.26 -5.67
CA PRO A 2 -5.88 4.37 -5.42
C PRO A 2 -5.79 3.12 -6.30
N LEU A 3 -5.72 1.93 -5.70
CA LEU A 3 -5.79 0.64 -6.37
C LEU A 3 -7.03 -0.11 -5.88
N ARG A 4 -8.14 0.01 -6.62
CA ARG A 4 -9.40 -0.68 -6.32
C ARG A 4 -9.38 -2.15 -6.75
N ARG A 5 -8.42 -2.90 -6.22
CA ARG A 5 -8.30 -4.35 -6.45
C ARG A 5 -8.14 -5.07 -5.14
N SER A 6 -8.90 -6.16 -5.01
CA SER A 6 -8.87 -7.07 -3.87
C SER A 6 -8.13 -8.35 -4.27
N ASN A 7 -7.68 -9.13 -3.28
CA ASN A 7 -6.96 -10.40 -3.50
C ASN A 7 -5.73 -10.23 -4.40
N VAL A 8 -4.98 -9.14 -4.17
CA VAL A 8 -3.78 -8.87 -4.94
C VAL A 8 -2.68 -9.81 -4.48
N ASP A 9 -2.39 -10.82 -5.30
CA ASP A 9 -1.38 -11.81 -4.97
C ASP A 9 0.06 -11.35 -5.30
N THR A 10 1.06 -12.08 -4.83
CA THR A 10 2.47 -11.74 -5.06
C THR A 10 2.93 -11.91 -6.51
N ASP A 11 2.25 -12.72 -7.33
CA ASP A 11 2.50 -12.82 -8.78
C ASP A 11 2.00 -11.58 -9.54
N GLN A 12 0.90 -10.99 -9.10
CA GLN A 12 0.33 -9.76 -9.64
C GLN A 12 1.19 -8.55 -9.27
N ILE A 13 1.75 -8.53 -8.06
CA ILE A 13 2.70 -7.49 -7.65
C ILE A 13 3.99 -7.60 -8.47
N ILE A 14 4.57 -8.79 -8.58
CA ILE A 14 5.74 -9.05 -9.40
C ILE A 14 5.64 -10.41 -10.12
N PRO A 15 5.53 -10.42 -11.46
CA PRO A 15 5.44 -11.67 -12.21
C PRO A 15 6.70 -12.52 -12.08
N ALA A 16 6.53 -13.85 -12.04
CA ALA A 16 7.63 -14.81 -11.88
C ALA A 16 8.77 -14.66 -12.91
N VAL A 17 8.50 -14.09 -14.10
CA VAL A 17 9.51 -13.83 -15.13
C VAL A 17 10.62 -12.88 -14.65
N TYR A 18 10.30 -11.97 -13.72
CA TYR A 18 11.27 -11.03 -13.13
C TYR A 18 12.10 -11.66 -12.01
N LEU A 19 11.65 -12.79 -11.44
CA LEU A 19 12.33 -13.49 -10.35
C LEU A 19 13.55 -14.31 -10.82
N LYS A 20 13.75 -14.46 -12.13
CA LYS A 20 14.95 -15.11 -12.68
C LYS A 20 16.21 -14.24 -12.55
N ARG A 21 16.06 -12.97 -12.17
CA ARG A 21 17.18 -12.04 -11.97
C ARG A 21 17.81 -12.30 -10.60
N VAL A 22 19.13 -12.43 -10.57
CA VAL A 22 19.91 -12.63 -9.33
C VAL A 22 20.21 -11.28 -8.62
N SER A 23 19.91 -10.16 -9.28
CA SER A 23 20.14 -8.81 -8.72
C SER A 23 19.12 -8.48 -7.64
N ARG A 24 19.57 -7.80 -6.57
CA ARG A 24 18.70 -7.33 -5.47
C ARG A 24 18.02 -5.98 -5.78
N THR A 25 18.26 -5.43 -6.96
CA THR A 25 17.81 -4.09 -7.39
C THR A 25 17.23 -4.16 -8.80
N GLY A 26 16.38 -3.19 -9.14
CA GLY A 26 15.80 -3.07 -10.48
C GLY A 26 14.50 -3.86 -10.63
N PHE A 27 13.77 -4.07 -9.53
CA PHE A 27 12.46 -4.70 -9.54
C PHE A 27 11.31 -3.71 -9.76
N ALA A 28 11.60 -2.41 -9.79
CA ALA A 28 10.62 -1.36 -10.08
C ALA A 28 9.90 -1.57 -11.43
N ASP A 29 10.61 -2.08 -12.44
CA ASP A 29 10.01 -2.40 -13.75
C ASP A 29 9.04 -3.57 -13.69
N GLY A 30 9.28 -4.50 -12.76
CA GLY A 30 8.44 -5.68 -12.52
C GLY A 30 7.17 -5.35 -11.74
N LEU A 31 7.12 -4.21 -11.04
CA LEU A 31 5.98 -3.83 -10.22
C LEU A 31 4.73 -3.67 -11.08
N PHE A 32 3.71 -4.50 -10.83
CA PHE A 32 2.47 -4.55 -11.57
C PHE A 32 2.68 -4.61 -13.10
N ALA A 33 3.77 -5.23 -13.57
CA ALA A 33 4.17 -5.19 -14.97
C ALA A 33 3.04 -5.61 -15.93
N THR A 34 2.29 -6.65 -15.58
CA THR A 34 1.12 -7.10 -16.35
C THR A 34 0.05 -6.02 -16.46
N TRP A 35 -0.24 -5.29 -15.39
CA TRP A 35 -1.26 -4.23 -15.40
C TRP A 35 -0.76 -2.95 -16.03
N ARG A 36 0.54 -2.65 -15.93
CA ARG A 36 1.17 -1.51 -16.58
C ARG A 36 1.19 -1.61 -18.11
N THR A 37 0.89 -2.77 -18.69
CA THR A 37 0.63 -2.90 -20.13
C THR A 37 -0.57 -2.08 -20.60
N ASP A 38 -1.53 -1.84 -19.70
CA ASP A 38 -2.66 -0.96 -19.95
C ASP A 38 -2.26 0.51 -19.69
N PRO A 39 -2.30 1.39 -20.70
CA PRO A 39 -1.98 2.81 -20.52
C PRO A 39 -2.91 3.53 -19.53
N SER A 40 -4.15 3.02 -19.34
CA SER A 40 -5.12 3.57 -18.41
C SER A 40 -4.89 3.14 -16.96
N PHE A 41 -3.92 2.26 -16.71
CA PHE A 41 -3.61 1.80 -15.37
C PHE A 41 -3.14 2.96 -14.50
N VAL A 42 -3.64 3.03 -13.26
CA VAL A 42 -3.47 4.17 -12.36
C VAL A 42 -2.00 4.55 -12.16
N LEU A 43 -1.08 3.57 -12.10
CA LEU A 43 0.35 3.80 -11.93
C LEU A 43 1.03 4.43 -13.17
N ASN A 44 0.39 4.38 -14.33
CA ASN A 44 0.87 5.02 -15.57
C ASN A 44 0.32 6.44 -15.72
N LEU A 45 -0.65 6.85 -14.90
CA LEU A 45 -1.29 8.16 -14.97
C LEU A 45 -0.57 9.16 -14.05
N SER A 46 -0.13 10.29 -14.60
CA SER A 46 0.34 11.41 -13.76
C SER A 46 -0.85 12.02 -13.01
N PRO A 47 -0.73 12.30 -11.69
CA PRO A 47 0.49 12.31 -10.86
C PRO A 47 0.71 11.04 -10.01
N PHE A 48 -0.05 9.97 -10.26
CA PHE A 48 0.01 8.73 -9.49
C PHE A 48 1.26 7.89 -9.79
N ASP A 49 1.85 8.09 -10.96
CA ASP A 49 3.17 7.59 -11.39
C ASP A 49 4.33 7.90 -10.42
N ARG A 50 4.16 8.93 -9.59
CA ARG A 50 5.14 9.34 -8.56
C ARG A 50 4.61 9.15 -7.14
N GLY A 51 3.58 8.34 -6.97
CA GLY A 51 2.98 8.06 -5.68
C GLY A 51 3.91 7.25 -4.77
N SER A 52 4.06 7.70 -3.52
CA SER A 52 4.80 6.97 -2.47
C SER A 52 3.89 6.17 -1.52
N VAL A 53 2.57 6.37 -1.62
CA VAL A 53 1.55 5.69 -0.81
C VAL A 53 0.58 4.94 -1.72
N LEU A 54 0.44 3.64 -1.49
CA LEU A 54 -0.48 2.75 -2.17
C LEU A 54 -1.71 2.51 -1.29
N VAL A 55 -2.92 2.71 -1.81
CA VAL A 55 -4.18 2.37 -1.13
C VAL A 55 -4.84 1.24 -1.91
N ALA A 56 -4.73 0.01 -1.40
CA ALA A 56 -5.21 -1.21 -2.03
C ALA A 56 -6.47 -1.76 -1.34
N GLY A 57 -7.19 -2.64 -2.04
CA GLY A 57 -8.33 -3.36 -1.49
C GLY A 57 -7.92 -4.47 -0.52
N PRO A 58 -8.88 -5.23 0.02
CA PRO A 58 -8.62 -6.32 0.97
C PRO A 58 -7.76 -7.43 0.36
N ASP A 59 -7.09 -8.18 1.24
CA ASP A 59 -6.24 -9.33 0.92
C ASP A 59 -5.06 -8.97 0.00
N PHE A 60 -4.36 -7.87 0.32
CA PHE A 60 -3.18 -7.43 -0.42
C PHE A 60 -1.94 -8.24 -0.03
N GLY A 61 -1.15 -8.63 -1.03
CA GLY A 61 0.04 -9.46 -0.84
C GLY A 61 -0.29 -10.88 -0.39
N THR A 62 -1.45 -11.40 -0.80
CA THR A 62 -1.84 -12.78 -0.53
C THR A 62 -1.07 -13.77 -1.42
N GLY A 63 -1.10 -15.06 -1.07
CA GLY A 63 -0.45 -16.11 -1.82
C GLY A 63 0.99 -16.39 -1.41
N SER A 64 1.86 -16.62 -2.40
CA SER A 64 3.19 -17.19 -2.16
C SER A 64 4.13 -16.25 -1.43
N SER A 65 4.98 -16.81 -0.55
CA SER A 65 6.03 -16.08 0.16
C SER A 65 7.08 -15.55 -0.81
N ARG A 66 6.94 -14.28 -1.23
CA ARG A 66 7.89 -13.63 -2.13
C ARG A 66 8.32 -12.29 -1.56
N GLU A 67 9.52 -12.26 -0.98
CA GLU A 67 10.15 -11.03 -0.50
C GLU A 67 10.34 -10.01 -1.64
N HIS A 68 10.54 -10.50 -2.87
CA HIS A 68 10.64 -9.69 -4.08
C HIS A 68 9.43 -8.77 -4.32
N ALA A 69 8.24 -9.13 -3.86
CA ALA A 69 7.05 -8.28 -3.98
C ALA A 69 7.22 -6.97 -3.17
N VAL A 70 7.82 -7.08 -1.99
CA VAL A 70 8.13 -5.92 -1.13
C VAL A 70 9.24 -5.09 -1.75
N TRP A 71 10.28 -5.73 -2.28
CA TRP A 71 11.39 -5.03 -2.95
C TRP A 71 10.92 -4.26 -4.19
N ALA A 72 10.04 -4.85 -5.01
CA ALA A 72 9.46 -4.18 -6.17
C ALA A 72 8.71 -2.89 -5.79
N LEU A 73 7.93 -2.93 -4.70
CA LEU A 73 7.24 -1.76 -4.17
C LEU A 73 8.23 -0.69 -3.69
N MET A 74 9.26 -1.09 -2.95
CA MET A 74 10.26 -0.17 -2.40
C MET A 74 11.15 0.46 -3.46
N ASP A 75 11.63 -0.34 -4.42
CA ASP A 75 12.45 0.09 -5.56
C ASP A 75 11.68 1.09 -6.42
N TYR A 76 10.37 0.89 -6.58
CA TYR A 76 9.52 1.86 -7.29
C TYR A 76 9.38 3.19 -6.55
N GLY A 77 9.50 3.18 -5.22
CA GLY A 77 9.42 4.37 -4.37
C GLY A 77 8.26 4.37 -3.37
N PHE A 78 7.50 3.27 -3.27
CA PHE A 78 6.49 3.15 -2.23
C PHE A 78 7.13 3.02 -0.85
N ARG A 79 6.51 3.67 0.13
CA ARG A 79 6.90 3.63 1.54
C ARG A 79 5.79 3.11 2.43
N VAL A 80 4.53 3.32 2.01
CA VAL A 80 3.35 2.90 2.74
C VAL A 80 2.39 2.19 1.79
N VAL A 81 1.88 1.04 2.24
CA VAL A 81 0.75 0.35 1.63
C VAL A 81 -0.37 0.32 2.66
N ILE A 82 -1.54 0.78 2.27
CA ILE A 82 -2.76 0.79 3.08
C ILE A 82 -3.70 -0.25 2.48
N SER A 83 -4.22 -1.15 3.30
CA SER A 83 -5.25 -2.13 2.93
C SER A 83 -6.04 -2.51 4.18
N SER A 84 -7.23 -3.07 3.98
CA SER A 84 -8.03 -3.65 5.07
C SER A 84 -7.57 -5.01 5.52
N ARG A 85 -6.80 -5.73 4.70
CA ARG A 85 -6.20 -6.98 5.11
C ARG A 85 -4.94 -7.26 4.30
N PHE A 86 -3.90 -7.72 4.98
CA PHE A 86 -2.66 -8.16 4.33
C PHE A 86 -2.48 -9.65 4.47
N GLY A 87 -1.76 -10.25 3.52
CA GLY A 87 -1.18 -11.58 3.72
C GLY A 87 -0.15 -11.54 4.86
N ASP A 88 -0.24 -12.47 5.81
CA ASP A 88 0.60 -12.49 7.01
C ASP A 88 2.10 -12.47 6.69
N ILE A 89 2.48 -13.24 5.67
CA ILE A 89 3.86 -13.35 5.18
C ILE A 89 4.31 -12.03 4.56
N PHE A 90 3.48 -11.43 3.71
CA PHE A 90 3.79 -10.15 3.08
C PHE A 90 3.98 -9.06 4.12
N ARG A 91 3.09 -8.98 5.12
CA ARG A 91 3.19 -8.02 6.22
C ARG A 91 4.49 -8.19 7.02
N GLY A 92 4.88 -9.43 7.32
CA GLY A 92 6.14 -9.73 7.99
C GLY A 92 7.36 -9.28 7.20
N ASN A 93 7.37 -9.51 5.89
CA ASN A 93 8.46 -9.10 4.99
C ASN A 93 8.51 -7.58 4.79
N ALA A 94 7.35 -6.93 4.71
CA ALA A 94 7.23 -5.49 4.57
C ALA A 94 7.91 -4.77 5.73
N GLY A 95 7.59 -5.16 6.97
CA GLY A 95 8.20 -4.57 8.18
C GLY A 95 9.72 -4.75 8.23
N LYS A 96 10.24 -5.91 7.80
CA LYS A 96 11.69 -6.17 7.78
C LYS A 96 12.43 -5.34 6.73
N ALA A 97 11.80 -5.06 5.60
CA ALA A 97 12.42 -4.30 4.51
C ALA A 97 12.29 -2.78 4.67
N GLY A 98 11.43 -2.31 5.58
CA GLY A 98 11.16 -0.87 5.78
C GLY A 98 9.95 -0.35 5.00
N LEU A 99 9.06 -1.24 4.55
CA LEU A 99 7.77 -0.89 3.95
C LEU A 99 6.68 -0.94 5.03
N LEU A 100 5.94 0.17 5.22
CA LEU A 100 4.83 0.21 6.18
C LEU A 100 3.58 -0.42 5.58
N ALA A 101 3.17 -1.58 6.08
CA ALA A 101 1.86 -2.19 5.80
C ALA A 101 0.86 -1.73 6.85
N ALA A 102 0.08 -0.69 6.53
CA ALA A 102 -0.92 -0.07 7.40
C ALA A 102 -2.29 -0.72 7.20
N GLU A 103 -2.72 -1.50 8.18
CA GLU A 103 -4.02 -2.15 8.20
C GLU A 103 -5.10 -1.16 8.68
N VAL A 104 -6.14 -0.95 7.88
CA VAL A 104 -7.21 0.05 8.14
C VAL A 104 -8.57 -0.56 7.82
N ALA A 105 -9.60 -0.26 8.61
CA ALA A 105 -10.96 -0.72 8.31
C ALA A 105 -11.38 -0.44 6.85
N GLN A 106 -12.17 -1.33 6.26
CA GLN A 106 -12.56 -1.26 4.84
C GLN A 106 -13.23 0.08 4.50
N GLU A 107 -14.03 0.63 5.42
CA GLU A 107 -14.68 1.94 5.31
C GLU A 107 -13.65 3.08 5.20
N GLY A 108 -12.53 2.97 5.92
CA GLY A 108 -11.43 3.93 5.84
C GLY A 108 -10.69 3.85 4.50
N VAL A 109 -10.51 2.64 3.95
CA VAL A 109 -9.95 2.44 2.61
C VAL A 109 -10.83 3.07 1.54
N GLU A 110 -12.15 2.87 1.63
CA GLU A 110 -13.11 3.48 0.69
C GLU A 110 -13.12 5.00 0.76
N LEU A 111 -13.05 5.56 1.97
CA LEU A 111 -12.94 7.00 2.18
C LEU A 111 -11.67 7.54 1.54
N LEU A 112 -10.53 6.87 1.73
CA LEU A 112 -9.26 7.25 1.12
C LEU A 112 -9.33 7.24 -0.41
N TRP A 113 -9.97 6.24 -1.03
CA TRP A 113 -10.17 6.23 -2.48
C TRP A 113 -10.97 7.43 -2.97
N LYS A 114 -12.11 7.74 -2.31
CA LYS A 114 -12.94 8.90 -2.66
C LYS A 114 -12.15 10.21 -2.57
N LEU A 115 -11.35 10.38 -1.52
CA LEU A 115 -10.53 11.58 -1.31
C LEU A 115 -9.42 11.72 -2.37
N ILE A 116 -8.72 10.62 -2.70
CA ILE A 116 -7.63 10.65 -3.68
C ILE A 116 -8.16 10.91 -5.10
N GLU A 117 -9.33 10.35 -5.44
CA GLU A 117 -9.96 10.57 -6.74
C GLU A 117 -10.53 11.98 -6.88
N ALA A 118 -11.07 12.55 -5.79
CA ALA A 118 -11.52 13.94 -5.77
C ALA A 118 -10.36 14.95 -5.90
N SER A 119 -9.13 14.55 -5.58
CA SER A 119 -7.95 15.43 -5.64
C SER A 119 -6.67 14.66 -6.01
N PRO A 120 -6.46 14.38 -7.32
CA PRO A 120 -5.25 13.71 -7.80
C PRO A 120 -3.98 14.53 -7.50
N GLY A 121 -2.93 13.87 -7.01
CA GLY A 121 -1.62 14.52 -6.78
C GLY A 121 -1.45 15.15 -5.41
N TRP A 122 -2.34 14.83 -4.48
CA TRP A 122 -2.24 15.20 -3.08
C TRP A 122 -0.91 14.75 -2.46
N LYS A 123 0.01 15.70 -2.22
CA LYS A 123 1.39 15.40 -1.73
C LYS A 123 1.53 15.32 -0.22
N SER A 124 0.65 15.96 0.53
CA SER A 124 0.74 16.04 1.99
C SER A 124 -0.61 15.67 2.57
N LEU A 125 -0.78 14.46 3.12
CA LEU A 125 -1.93 14.15 3.98
C LEU A 125 -1.89 15.14 5.17
N PRO A 126 -2.65 16.24 5.19
CA PRO A 126 -2.61 17.21 6.29
C PRO A 126 -3.43 16.70 7.49
N ILE A 127 -4.01 15.51 7.37
CA ILE A 127 -5.19 15.08 8.13
C ILE A 127 -5.03 13.66 8.69
N PHE A 128 -4.03 12.91 8.22
CA PHE A 128 -3.71 11.59 8.74
C PHE A 128 -2.41 11.70 9.53
N LYS A 129 -2.51 12.13 10.80
CA LYS A 129 -1.42 11.88 11.73
C LYS A 129 -1.45 10.39 12.02
N ILE A 130 -0.71 9.60 11.23
CA ILE A 130 -0.49 8.19 11.52
C ILE A 130 0.41 8.15 12.75
N GLU A 131 -0.20 8.23 13.94
CA GLU A 131 0.51 8.03 15.21
C GLU A 131 0.77 6.53 15.39
N ILE A 132 1.95 6.11 14.96
CA ILE A 132 2.46 4.77 15.27
C ILE A 132 2.87 4.78 16.75
N SER A 133 1.94 4.47 17.65
CA SER A 133 2.27 4.27 19.06
C SER A 133 3.14 3.01 19.22
N PRO A 134 4.27 3.06 19.95
CA PRO A 134 5.02 1.85 20.28
C PRO A 134 4.13 0.89 21.08
N PRO A 135 4.22 -0.44 20.84
CA PRO A 135 3.33 -1.39 21.48
C PRO A 135 3.62 -1.43 22.98
N GLU A 136 2.72 -0.84 23.78
CA GLU A 136 2.69 -1.15 25.21
C GLU A 136 2.22 -2.60 25.38
N ARG A 137 3.21 -3.48 25.56
CA ARG A 137 3.11 -4.91 25.86
C ARG A 137 2.66 -5.81 24.70
N CYS A 138 3.64 -6.53 24.16
CA CYS A 138 3.58 -7.86 23.52
C CYS A 138 2.53 -8.19 22.44
N CYS A 139 1.67 -7.26 22.03
CA CYS A 139 0.69 -7.47 20.96
C CYS A 139 0.86 -6.36 19.92
N CYS A 140 1.37 -6.70 18.73
CA CYS A 140 1.66 -5.78 17.63
C CYS A 140 0.37 -5.18 17.01
N ARG A 141 -0.31 -4.27 17.71
CA ARG A 141 -1.41 -3.49 17.15
C ARG A 141 -0.99 -2.02 17.03
N SER A 142 -0.59 -1.65 15.82
CA SER A 142 -0.47 -0.24 15.42
C SER A 142 -1.88 0.33 15.27
N ARG A 143 -2.27 1.24 16.16
CA ARG A 143 -3.54 1.97 16.13
C ARG A 143 -3.45 3.06 15.06
N LEU A 144 -4.46 3.20 14.20
CA LEU A 144 -4.45 4.20 13.13
C LEU A 144 -5.70 5.07 13.24
N THR A 145 -5.56 6.24 13.85
CA THR A 145 -6.67 7.20 14.00
C THR A 145 -6.84 8.02 12.72
N ILE A 146 -8.07 8.10 12.22
CA ILE A 146 -8.44 8.89 11.03
C ILE A 146 -9.44 9.97 11.47
N THR A 147 -9.10 11.25 11.27
CA THR A 147 -10.03 12.37 11.47
C THR A 147 -10.26 13.04 10.12
N PRO A 148 -11.48 13.18 9.57
CA PRO A 148 -11.69 13.86 8.28
C PRO A 148 -11.65 15.40 8.39
N PRO A 149 -11.40 16.16 7.29
CA PRO A 149 -11.47 17.61 7.32
C PRO A 149 -12.91 18.10 7.51
N GLY A 150 -13.12 18.96 8.50
CA GLY A 150 -14.36 19.74 8.64
C GLY A 150 -15.41 19.17 9.60
N ASP A 151 -15.13 18.08 10.30
CA ASP A 151 -16.04 17.54 11.32
C ASP A 151 -15.24 17.13 12.57
N CYS A 152 -15.17 18.03 13.56
CA CYS A 152 -14.53 17.79 14.86
C CYS A 152 -15.29 16.76 15.73
N SER A 153 -16.35 16.13 15.23
CA SER A 153 -17.21 15.26 16.04
C SER A 153 -16.98 13.76 15.82
N LYS A 154 -16.04 13.35 14.96
CA LYS A 154 -15.82 11.92 14.65
C LYS A 154 -14.36 11.55 14.73
N ASP A 155 -13.88 11.37 15.96
CA ASP A 155 -12.67 10.62 16.22
C ASP A 155 -12.97 9.13 15.99
N LEU A 156 -12.63 8.61 14.81
CA LEU A 156 -12.66 7.18 14.57
C LEU A 156 -11.40 6.57 15.17
N THR A 157 -11.55 6.01 16.37
CA THR A 157 -10.51 5.19 17.01
C THR A 157 -10.51 3.81 16.36
N ILE A 158 -9.44 3.47 15.61
CA ILE A 158 -9.26 2.17 14.93
C ILE A 158 -8.11 1.39 15.59
#